data_AF-Q10KA9-F1
#
_entry.id   AF-Q10KA9-F1
#
_cell.length_a   1.000
_cell.length_b   1.000
_cell.length_c   1.000
_cell.angle_alpha   90.00
_cell.angle_beta   90.00
_cell.angle_gamma   90.00
#
_symmetry.space_group_name_H-M   'P 1'
#
loop_
_entity.id
_entity.type
_entity.pdbx_description
1 polymer ?
#
loop_
_entity_poly.entity_id
_entity_poly.type
_entity_poly.pdbx_seq_one_letter_code
_entity_poly.pdbx_strand_id
1 'polypeptide(L)'
;MATTRGQLPVEDVLRVNGSRRFAAALAAASPFASLADALLAARRIWLNEVDVNGWLEAFAAHPAIGTTSSSAPKWCKEEQSAALATATDSTAQELADWNARYREKFGFVFMICASGRTAPEVLAELKRRYENRPIVELEIAAQEELKITELRLAKLFASEPVAPPSSTVGGPTSQSDKAAGTETVLSAVNKCMLFIQHIRGFSVYLSNILIPMVLIKFLGLVVPMPTFIF
;
A
#
# COMPACT_ATOMS: atom_id res chain seq x y z
N MET A 1 27.70 -2.95 -12.25
CA MET A 1 27.42 -3.87 -11.12
C MET A 1 26.28 -3.28 -10.34
N ALA A 2 25.23 -4.04 -10.05
CA ALA A 2 24.14 -3.55 -9.19
C ALA A 2 24.66 -3.49 -7.76
N THR A 3 24.74 -2.30 -7.18
CA THR A 3 25.11 -2.12 -5.78
C THR A 3 24.02 -2.74 -4.92
N THR A 4 24.34 -3.85 -4.26
CA THR A 4 23.44 -4.49 -3.29
C THR A 4 23.25 -3.53 -2.12
N ARG A 5 22.02 -3.07 -1.89
CA ARG A 5 21.71 -2.32 -0.67
C ARG A 5 21.91 -3.27 0.51
N GLY A 6 22.59 -2.79 1.55
CA GLY A 6 22.77 -3.54 2.79
C GLY A 6 21.43 -3.89 3.46
N GLN A 7 21.50 -4.52 4.64
CA GLN A 7 20.32 -4.85 5.43
C GLN A 7 19.36 -3.64 5.51
N LEU A 8 18.08 -3.85 5.21
CA LEU A 8 17.06 -2.84 5.43
C LEU A 8 16.73 -2.78 6.93
N PRO A 9 16.96 -1.64 7.61
CA PRO A 9 16.53 -1.47 8.99
C PRO A 9 15.00 -1.58 9.09
N VAL A 10 14.49 -2.20 10.16
CA VAL A 10 13.04 -2.31 10.39
C VAL A 10 12.37 -0.94 10.43
N GLU A 11 13.08 0.06 10.95
CA GLU A 11 12.63 1.45 11.06
C GLU A 11 12.42 2.11 9.69
N ASP A 12 13.29 1.80 8.73
CA ASP A 12 13.15 2.29 7.35
C ASP A 12 11.95 1.63 6.68
N VAL A 13 11.73 0.33 6.91
CA VAL A 13 10.55 -0.36 6.37
C VAL A 13 9.26 0.11 7.04
N LEU A 14 9.27 0.42 8.33
CA LEU A 14 8.12 0.98 9.05
C LEU A 14 7.70 2.34 8.51
N ARG A 15 8.65 3.16 8.03
CA ARG A 15 8.30 4.41 7.34
C ARG A 15 7.59 4.14 6.02
N VAL A 16 8.00 3.08 5.32
CA VAL A 16 7.42 2.68 4.02
C VAL A 16 5.99 2.19 4.21
N ASN A 17 5.77 1.30 5.17
CA ASN A 17 4.48 0.68 5.49
C ASN A 17 4.32 0.57 7.01
N GLY A 18 3.22 1.08 7.55
CA GLY A 18 3.01 1.19 8.99
C GLY A 18 2.82 -0.14 9.74
N SER A 19 2.68 -1.27 9.04
CA SER A 19 2.55 -2.59 9.64
C SER A 19 3.86 -3.08 10.24
N ARG A 20 3.89 -3.31 11.55
CA ARG A 20 5.05 -3.91 12.24
C ARG A 20 5.36 -5.31 11.72
N ARG A 21 4.32 -6.08 11.42
CA ARG A 21 4.45 -7.45 10.89
C ARG A 21 5.10 -7.45 9.51
N PHE A 22 4.64 -6.58 8.61
CA PHE A 22 5.25 -6.40 7.30
C PHE A 22 6.71 -5.94 7.42
N ALA A 23 6.95 -4.94 8.27
CA ALA A 23 8.28 -4.34 8.41
C ALA A 23 9.32 -5.33 8.92
N ALA A 24 8.97 -6.10 9.96
CA ALA A 24 9.85 -7.14 10.48
C ALA A 24 10.15 -8.22 9.43
N ALA A 25 9.13 -8.68 8.71
CA ALA A 25 9.28 -9.73 7.69
C ALA A 25 10.14 -9.27 6.50
N LEU A 26 9.90 -8.07 5.96
CA LEU A 26 10.67 -7.57 4.82
C LEU A 26 12.11 -7.23 5.22
N ALA A 27 12.32 -6.67 6.41
CA ALA A 27 13.66 -6.45 6.94
C ALA A 27 14.42 -7.76 7.09
N ALA A 28 13.80 -8.81 7.65
CA ALA A 28 14.40 -10.14 7.79
C ALA A 28 14.70 -10.82 6.44
N ALA A 29 13.94 -10.50 5.39
CA ALA A 29 14.17 -11.00 4.04
C ALA A 29 15.28 -10.25 3.28
N SER A 30 15.73 -9.10 3.78
CA SER A 30 16.85 -8.34 3.21
C SER A 30 18.21 -8.91 3.68
N PRO A 31 19.34 -8.66 2.98
CA PRO A 31 19.53 -7.72 1.87
C PRO A 31 18.95 -8.22 0.53
N PHE A 32 18.58 -7.28 -0.34
CA PHE A 32 18.08 -7.58 -1.69
C PHE A 32 19.09 -7.19 -2.76
N ALA A 33 19.23 -8.02 -3.80
CA ALA A 33 20.16 -7.75 -4.90
C ALA A 33 19.71 -6.57 -5.78
N SER A 34 18.39 -6.32 -5.85
CA SER A 34 17.81 -5.21 -6.61
C SER A 34 16.50 -4.71 -6.00
N LEU A 35 16.04 -3.53 -6.46
CA LEU A 35 14.68 -3.05 -6.16
C LEU A 35 13.61 -4.05 -6.65
N ALA A 36 13.82 -4.73 -7.77
CA ALA A 36 12.87 -5.71 -8.29
C ALA A 36 12.68 -6.88 -7.30
N ASP A 37 13.78 -7.38 -6.71
CA ASP A 37 13.74 -8.45 -5.71
C ASP A 37 13.02 -7.98 -4.43
N ALA A 38 13.29 -6.74 -4.00
CA ALA A 38 12.62 -6.15 -2.85
C ALA A 38 11.10 -6.00 -3.07
N LEU A 39 10.67 -5.56 -4.26
CA LEU A 39 9.26 -5.43 -4.61
C LEU A 39 8.56 -6.80 -4.69
N LEU A 40 9.23 -7.82 -5.24
CA LEU A 40 8.70 -9.20 -5.26
C LEU A 40 8.52 -9.74 -3.83
N ALA A 41 9.51 -9.55 -2.97
CA ALA A 41 9.43 -9.93 -1.55
C ALA A 41 8.29 -9.18 -0.84
N ALA A 42 8.18 -7.87 -1.04
CA ALA A 42 7.13 -7.04 -0.46
C ALA A 42 5.72 -7.52 -0.85
N ARG A 43 5.47 -7.76 -2.15
CA ARG A 43 4.19 -8.30 -2.63
C ARG A 43 3.85 -9.63 -1.97
N ARG A 44 4.82 -10.55 -1.96
CA ARG A 44 4.65 -11.89 -1.38
C ARG A 44 4.31 -11.82 0.10
N ILE A 45 5.05 -11.03 0.88
CA ILE A 45 4.85 -10.86 2.32
C ILE A 45 3.51 -10.19 2.59
N TRP A 46 3.22 -9.06 1.93
CA TRP A 46 2.01 -8.29 2.18
C TRP A 46 0.72 -9.07 1.92
N LEU A 47 0.69 -9.86 0.85
CA LEU A 47 -0.52 -10.58 0.42
C LEU A 47 -0.67 -11.97 1.06
N ASN A 48 0.42 -12.60 1.50
CA ASN A 48 0.37 -14.00 1.98
C ASN A 48 0.78 -14.17 3.44
N GLU A 49 1.49 -13.22 4.04
CA GLU A 49 2.00 -13.35 5.42
C GLU A 49 1.43 -12.33 6.38
N VAL A 50 1.01 -11.16 5.91
CA VAL A 50 0.39 -10.11 6.73
C VAL A 50 -1.11 -10.37 6.82
N ASP A 51 -1.61 -10.43 8.04
CA ASP A 51 -3.03 -10.65 8.31
C ASP A 51 -3.81 -9.32 8.33
N VAL A 52 -5.13 -9.42 8.51
CA VAL A 52 -6.02 -8.25 8.56
C VAL A 52 -5.60 -7.24 9.63
N ASN A 53 -5.08 -7.70 10.78
CA ASN A 53 -4.58 -6.78 11.82
C ASN A 53 -3.38 -5.98 11.33
N GLY A 54 -2.44 -6.63 10.65
CA GLY A 54 -1.31 -5.95 10.02
C GLY A 54 -1.74 -4.96 8.94
N TRP A 55 -2.78 -5.27 8.15
CA TRP A 55 -3.33 -4.33 7.17
C TRP A 55 -3.97 -3.11 7.84
N LEU A 56 -4.82 -3.31 8.84
CA LEU A 56 -5.49 -2.23 9.57
C LEU A 56 -4.49 -1.32 10.30
N GLU A 57 -3.41 -1.90 10.83
CA GLU A 57 -2.31 -1.15 11.40
C GLU A 57 -1.62 -0.25 10.37
N ALA A 58 -1.33 -0.77 9.17
CA ALA A 58 -0.77 0.04 8.10
C ALA A 58 -1.70 1.20 7.74
N PHE A 59 -3.00 0.94 7.57
CA PHE A 59 -3.98 1.98 7.23
C PHE A 59 -4.06 3.07 8.30
N ALA A 60 -4.00 2.70 9.58
CA ALA A 60 -4.04 3.64 10.69
C ALA A 60 -2.84 4.61 10.73
N ALA A 61 -1.73 4.28 10.06
CA ALA A 61 -0.57 5.15 9.93
C ALA A 61 -0.76 6.27 8.90
N HIS A 62 -1.84 6.26 8.11
CA HIS A 62 -2.11 7.28 7.09
C HIS A 62 -3.05 8.37 7.59
N PRO A 63 -2.77 9.65 7.25
CA PRO A 63 -3.76 10.71 7.40
C PRO A 63 -4.91 10.50 6.39
N ALA A 64 -6.09 11.04 6.69
CA ALA A 64 -7.18 11.07 5.72
C ALA A 64 -6.80 11.95 4.52
N ILE A 65 -7.20 11.54 3.30
CA ILE A 65 -6.93 12.32 2.08
C ILE A 65 -7.63 13.68 2.17
N GLY A 66 -6.91 14.73 1.78
CA GLY A 66 -7.40 16.12 1.84
C GLY A 66 -7.07 16.81 3.17
N THR A 67 -6.41 16.12 4.10
CA THR A 67 -5.95 16.71 5.36
C THR A 67 -4.44 16.94 5.34
N THR A 68 -4.00 18.08 5.87
CA THR A 68 -2.59 18.37 6.11
C THR A 68 -2.32 18.24 7.61
N SER A 69 -1.77 17.11 8.03
CA SER A 69 -1.19 17.01 9.37
C SER A 69 0.27 17.46 9.35
N SER A 70 0.67 18.29 10.31
CA SER A 70 2.08 18.64 10.54
C SER A 70 2.91 17.42 10.95
N SER A 71 2.29 16.42 11.57
CA SER A 71 2.92 15.16 11.99
C SER A 71 2.93 14.07 10.92
N ALA A 72 2.25 14.26 9.79
CA ALA A 72 2.23 13.27 8.73
C ALA A 72 3.64 13.14 8.09
N PRO A 73 4.10 11.90 7.81
CA PRO A 73 5.35 11.68 7.08
C PRO A 73 5.41 12.50 5.79
N LYS A 74 6.61 12.96 5.43
CA LYS A 74 6.83 13.80 4.22
C LYS A 74 6.24 13.16 2.96
N TRP A 75 6.33 11.83 2.84
CA TRP A 75 5.77 11.08 1.71
C TRP A 75 4.26 11.26 1.57
N CYS A 76 3.51 11.30 2.66
CA CYS A 76 2.06 11.47 2.62
C CYS A 76 1.66 12.83 2.03
N LYS A 77 2.46 13.88 2.22
CA LYS A 77 2.21 15.21 1.61
C LYS A 77 2.49 15.19 0.11
N GLU A 78 3.59 14.57 -0.31
CA GLU A 78 3.95 14.43 -1.72
C GLU A 78 2.92 13.57 -2.48
N GLU A 79 2.49 12.46 -1.88
CA GLU A 79 1.56 11.50 -2.47
C GLU A 79 0.19 12.09 -2.78
N GLN A 80 -0.33 13.00 -1.94
CA GLN A 80 -1.62 13.66 -2.17
C GLN A 80 -1.49 15.08 -2.73
N SER A 81 -0.30 15.49 -3.18
CA SER A 81 -0.02 16.88 -3.62
C SER A 81 -0.95 17.36 -4.73
N ALA A 82 -1.21 16.52 -5.75
CA ALA A 82 -2.13 16.84 -6.83
C ALA A 82 -3.58 17.00 -6.34
N ALA A 83 -4.02 16.16 -5.40
CA ALA A 83 -5.33 16.28 -4.80
C ALA A 83 -5.46 17.57 -3.99
N LEU A 84 -4.46 17.92 -3.17
CA LEU A 84 -4.47 19.17 -2.40
C LEU A 84 -4.43 20.40 -3.32
N ALA A 85 -3.66 20.38 -4.40
CA ALA A 85 -3.54 21.50 -5.33
C ALA A 85 -4.80 21.76 -6.18
N THR A 86 -5.67 20.75 -6.33
CA THR A 86 -6.87 20.81 -7.19
C THR A 86 -8.17 20.83 -6.40
N ALA A 87 -8.10 20.84 -5.07
CA ALA A 87 -9.28 20.93 -4.21
C ALA A 87 -9.83 22.36 -4.20
N THR A 88 -11.07 22.52 -4.66
CA THR A 88 -11.88 23.71 -4.33
C THR A 88 -12.45 23.57 -2.92
N ASP A 89 -12.87 24.66 -2.28
CA ASP A 89 -13.49 24.63 -0.94
C ASP A 89 -14.67 23.64 -0.88
N SER A 90 -15.51 23.61 -1.92
CA SER A 90 -16.61 22.66 -2.05
C SER A 90 -16.12 21.22 -2.15
N THR A 91 -15.08 20.95 -2.94
CA THR A 91 -14.55 19.59 -3.11
C THR A 91 -13.86 19.10 -1.83
N ALA A 92 -13.16 20.00 -1.12
CA ALA A 92 -12.54 19.71 0.16
C ALA A 92 -13.59 19.38 1.24
N GLN A 93 -14.68 20.16 1.31
CA GLN A 93 -15.78 19.89 2.24
C GLN A 93 -16.46 18.55 1.93
N GLU A 94 -16.76 18.27 0.66
CA GLU A 94 -17.33 16.98 0.26
C GLU A 94 -16.39 15.82 0.59
N LEU A 95 -15.08 15.96 0.32
CA LEU A 95 -14.08 14.96 0.71
C LEU A 95 -14.08 14.70 2.22
N ALA A 96 -14.17 15.74 3.05
CA ALA A 96 -14.24 15.59 4.50
C ALA A 96 -15.49 14.81 4.93
N ASP A 97 -16.66 15.18 4.41
CA ASP A 97 -17.94 14.54 4.73
C ASP A 97 -17.94 13.06 4.30
N TRP A 98 -17.44 12.77 3.11
CA TRP A 98 -17.37 11.39 2.60
C TRP A 98 -16.30 10.55 3.30
N ASN A 99 -15.17 11.12 3.71
CA ASN A 99 -14.20 10.42 4.55
C ASN A 99 -14.82 10.03 5.91
N ALA A 100 -15.63 10.90 6.52
CA ALA A 100 -16.33 10.60 7.76
C ALA A 100 -17.30 9.41 7.58
N ARG A 101 -18.14 9.46 6.54
CA ARG A 101 -19.07 8.36 6.19
C ARG A 101 -18.33 7.05 5.91
N TYR A 102 -17.24 7.13 5.14
CA TYR A 102 -16.43 5.96 4.81
C TYR A 102 -15.88 5.30 6.08
N ARG A 103 -15.28 6.10 6.99
CA ARG A 103 -14.74 5.60 8.25
C ARG A 103 -15.84 5.00 9.14
N GLU A 104 -17.02 5.62 9.20
CA GLU A 104 -18.16 5.08 9.94
C GLU A 104 -18.60 3.71 9.42
N LYS A 105 -18.69 3.55 8.09
CA LYS A 105 -19.12 2.30 7.46
C LYS A 105 -18.07 1.18 7.55
N PHE A 106 -16.81 1.49 7.24
CA PHE A 106 -15.76 0.47 7.06
C PHE A 106 -14.83 0.31 8.26
N GLY A 107 -14.80 1.28 9.18
CA GLY A 107 -13.96 1.24 10.38
C GLY A 107 -12.49 1.65 10.18
N PHE A 108 -12.10 2.06 8.97
CA PHE A 108 -10.74 2.53 8.65
C PHE A 108 -10.76 3.72 7.67
N VAL A 109 -9.61 4.39 7.49
CA VAL A 109 -9.49 5.54 6.56
C VAL A 109 -9.61 5.10 5.10
N PHE A 110 -10.07 5.99 4.21
CA PHE A 110 -10.08 5.67 2.79
C PHE A 110 -8.66 5.54 2.24
N MET A 111 -8.32 4.32 1.82
CA MET A 111 -7.02 4.02 1.22
C MET A 111 -7.08 4.12 -0.29
N ILE A 112 -6.23 4.97 -0.86
CA ILE A 112 -5.99 5.09 -2.30
C ILE A 112 -4.56 5.56 -2.55
N CYS A 113 -3.89 5.00 -3.55
CA CYS A 113 -2.66 5.56 -4.06
C CYS A 113 -2.97 6.89 -4.78
N ALA A 114 -2.88 7.99 -4.04
CA ALA A 114 -3.25 9.34 -4.48
C ALA A 114 -2.24 9.99 -5.45
N SER A 115 -1.06 9.39 -5.64
CA SER A 115 -0.01 9.94 -6.49
C SER A 115 -0.53 10.21 -7.90
N GLY A 116 -0.50 11.48 -8.31
CA GLY A 116 -0.95 11.94 -9.63
C GLY A 116 -2.47 12.10 -9.78
N ARG A 117 -3.27 11.85 -8.73
CA ARG A 117 -4.74 12.00 -8.77
C ARG A 117 -5.18 13.38 -8.27
N THR A 118 -6.17 13.95 -8.91
CA THR A 118 -6.84 15.19 -8.53
C THR A 118 -7.89 14.96 -7.43
N ALA A 119 -8.31 16.03 -6.74
CA ALA A 119 -9.32 15.94 -5.69
C ALA A 119 -10.66 15.38 -6.19
N PRO A 120 -11.18 15.82 -7.37
CA PRO A 120 -12.41 15.25 -7.92
C PRO A 120 -12.31 13.77 -8.28
N GLU A 121 -11.16 13.31 -8.79
CA GLU A 121 -10.93 11.88 -9.09
C GLU A 121 -10.92 11.03 -7.82
N VAL A 122 -10.27 11.52 -6.75
CA VAL A 122 -10.27 10.84 -5.45
C VAL A 122 -11.69 10.79 -4.88
N LEU A 123 -12.43 11.91 -4.92
CA LEU A 123 -13.81 11.98 -4.44
C LEU A 123 -14.73 11.03 -5.22
N ALA A 124 -14.56 10.94 -6.54
CA ALA A 124 -15.32 10.01 -7.38
C ALA A 124 -15.04 8.54 -6.99
N GLU A 125 -13.76 8.17 -6.80
CA GLU A 125 -13.39 6.83 -6.35
C GLU A 125 -13.91 6.50 -4.95
N LEU A 126 -13.85 7.46 -4.02
CA LEU A 126 -14.40 7.34 -2.67
C LEU A 126 -15.90 7.05 -2.71
N LYS A 127 -16.68 7.84 -3.46
CA LYS A 127 -18.12 7.64 -3.65
C LYS A 127 -18.43 6.29 -4.31
N ARG A 128 -17.69 5.93 -5.37
CA ARG A 128 -17.87 4.66 -6.09
C ARG A 128 -17.60 3.44 -5.20
N ARG A 129 -16.52 3.48 -4.42
CA ARG A 129 -16.11 2.39 -3.52
C ARG A 129 -16.92 2.34 -2.24
N TYR A 130 -17.60 3.43 -1.88
CA TYR A 130 -18.51 3.44 -0.73
C TYR A 130 -19.62 2.38 -0.86
N GLU A 131 -20.05 2.04 -2.08
CA GLU A 131 -21.08 1.01 -2.32
C GLU A 131 -20.58 -0.43 -2.10
N ASN A 132 -19.27 -0.63 -1.91
CA ASN A 132 -18.71 -1.96 -1.74
C ASN A 132 -19.17 -2.63 -0.42
N ARG A 133 -19.14 -3.97 -0.44
CA ARG A 133 -19.22 -4.78 0.79
C ARG A 133 -17.92 -4.62 1.59
N PRO A 134 -17.96 -4.59 2.94
CA PRO A 134 -16.78 -4.36 3.76
C PRO A 134 -15.59 -5.26 3.45
N ILE A 135 -15.82 -6.56 3.21
CA ILE A 135 -14.74 -7.51 2.89
C ILE A 135 -14.04 -7.18 1.56
N VAL A 136 -14.81 -6.77 0.55
CA VAL A 136 -14.26 -6.38 -0.77
C VAL A 136 -13.46 -5.09 -0.63
N GLU A 137 -13.98 -4.14 0.15
CA GLU A 137 -13.31 -2.86 0.35
C GLU A 137 -12.01 -2.98 1.14
N LEU A 138 -11.96 -3.88 2.12
CA LEU A 138 -10.75 -4.20 2.87
C LEU A 138 -9.64 -4.73 1.95
N GLU A 139 -9.98 -5.64 1.03
CA GLU A 139 -9.03 -6.17 0.04
C GLU A 139 -8.55 -5.09 -0.94
N ILE A 140 -9.44 -4.21 -1.40
CA ILE A 140 -9.06 -3.09 -2.27
C ILE A 140 -8.14 -2.13 -1.51
N ALA A 141 -8.44 -1.80 -0.25
CA ALA A 141 -7.60 -0.95 0.58
C ALA A 141 -6.19 -1.55 0.76
N ALA A 142 -6.09 -2.87 0.96
CA ALA A 142 -4.80 -3.55 1.04
C ALA A 142 -4.03 -3.49 -0.29
N GLN A 143 -4.71 -3.56 -1.44
CA GLN A 143 -4.07 -3.39 -2.75
C GLN A 143 -3.60 -1.95 -2.98
N GLU A 144 -4.35 -0.95 -2.54
CA GLU A 144 -3.93 0.46 -2.60
C GLU A 144 -2.72 0.73 -1.70
N GLU A 145 -2.69 0.16 -0.49
CA GLU A 145 -1.53 0.25 0.42
C GLU A 145 -0.28 -0.40 -0.17
N LEU A 146 -0.44 -1.51 -0.90
CA LEU A 146 0.67 -2.14 -1.61
C LEU A 146 1.25 -1.20 -2.69
N LYS A 147 0.42 -0.50 -3.46
CA LYS A 147 0.91 0.49 -4.45
C LYS A 147 1.71 1.60 -3.78
N ILE A 148 1.22 2.11 -2.64
CA ILE A 148 1.93 3.14 -1.86
C ILE A 148 3.26 2.58 -1.33
N THR A 149 3.25 1.35 -0.82
CA THR A 149 4.44 0.63 -0.36
C THR A 149 5.49 0.50 -1.46
N GLU A 150 5.09 0.12 -2.68
CA GLU A 150 6.00 0.00 -3.83
C GLU A 150 6.61 1.35 -4.24
N LEU A 151 5.81 2.42 -4.26
CA LEU A 151 6.29 3.78 -4.54
C LEU A 151 7.32 4.24 -3.50
N ARG A 152 7.04 3.98 -2.22
CA ARG A 152 7.93 4.34 -1.11
C ARG A 152 9.20 3.50 -1.10
N LEU A 153 9.13 2.20 -1.42
CA LEU A 153 10.32 1.36 -1.59
C LEU A 153 11.19 1.85 -2.75
N ALA A 154 10.59 2.22 -3.89
CA ALA A 154 11.35 2.77 -5.01
C ALA A 154 12.09 4.06 -4.62
N LYS A 155 11.43 4.97 -3.88
CA LYS A 155 12.07 6.17 -3.33
C LYS A 155 13.19 5.83 -2.33
N LEU A 156 12.95 4.87 -1.44
CA LEU A 156 13.94 4.42 -0.47
C LEU A 156 15.19 3.90 -1.18
N PHE A 157 15.04 3.07 -2.22
CA PHE A 157 16.16 2.52 -3.00
C PHE A 157 16.88 3.56 -3.88
N ALA A 158 16.17 4.58 -4.37
CA ALA A 158 16.77 5.68 -5.12
C ALA A 158 17.56 6.66 -4.23
N SER A 159 17.25 6.71 -2.94
CA SER A 159 18.05 7.43 -1.95
C SER A 159 19.16 6.50 -1.44
N GLU A 160 20.36 6.64 -2.01
CA GLU A 160 21.60 6.05 -1.48
C GLU A 160 21.71 6.34 0.04
N PRO A 161 22.26 5.42 0.86
CA PRO A 161 22.65 5.78 2.21
C PRO A 161 23.71 6.88 2.12
N VAL A 162 23.44 8.04 2.71
CA VAL A 162 24.46 9.08 2.89
C VAL A 162 25.55 8.47 3.77
N ALA A 163 26.67 8.10 3.17
CA ALA A 163 27.89 7.82 3.90
C ALA A 163 28.29 9.08 4.70
N PRO A 164 28.85 8.95 5.92
CA PRO A 164 29.37 10.10 6.64
C PRO A 164 30.43 10.82 5.79
N PRO A 165 30.56 12.17 5.89
CA PRO A 165 31.44 12.92 5.02
C PRO A 165 32.91 12.55 5.26
N SER A 166 33.46 11.71 4.40
CA SER A 166 34.90 11.56 4.24
C SER A 166 35.42 12.72 3.38
N SER A 167 36.28 13.52 3.99
CA SER A 167 37.01 14.64 3.41
C SER A 167 37.88 14.27 2.19
N THR A 168 37.92 15.20 1.22
CA THR A 168 39.09 15.66 0.40
C THR A 168 39.03 15.42 -1.13
N VAL A 169 38.81 16.53 -1.86
CA VAL A 169 39.49 17.06 -3.09
C VAL A 169 39.32 16.39 -4.48
N GLY A 170 38.66 17.12 -5.41
CA GLY A 170 39.29 17.79 -6.56
C GLY A 170 39.42 17.14 -7.96
N GLY A 171 38.46 17.42 -8.86
CA GLY A 171 38.62 17.73 -10.32
C GLY A 171 38.74 16.60 -11.37
N PRO A 172 38.59 16.86 -12.69
CA PRO A 172 37.43 17.46 -13.38
C PRO A 172 36.85 16.60 -14.56
N THR A 173 35.68 17.07 -15.02
CA THR A 173 34.80 16.78 -16.19
C THR A 173 35.28 15.99 -17.42
N SER A 174 34.38 15.14 -17.96
CA SER A 174 34.11 15.01 -19.40
C SER A 174 32.70 14.44 -19.70
N GLN A 175 32.07 14.99 -20.75
CA GLN A 175 30.73 14.67 -21.30
C GLN A 175 30.74 13.41 -22.18
N SER A 176 29.62 12.68 -22.23
CA SER A 176 29.09 12.13 -23.50
C SER A 176 27.61 11.75 -23.39
N ASP A 177 26.81 12.28 -24.30
CA ASP A 177 25.40 11.93 -24.53
C ASP A 177 25.24 10.53 -25.14
N LYS A 178 24.21 9.79 -24.70
CA LYS A 178 23.34 9.02 -25.61
C LYS A 178 22.04 8.61 -24.92
N ALA A 179 20.95 9.08 -25.51
CA ALA A 179 19.58 8.74 -25.14
C ALA A 179 19.25 7.28 -25.45
N ALA A 180 18.67 6.58 -24.48
CA ALA A 180 17.92 5.35 -24.67
C ALA A 180 16.73 5.37 -23.68
N GLY A 181 15.53 5.10 -24.19
CA GLY A 181 14.25 5.41 -23.56
C GLY A 181 14.11 4.88 -22.13
N THR A 182 13.94 5.81 -21.19
CA THR A 182 13.54 5.51 -19.82
C THR A 182 12.02 5.32 -19.79
N GLU A 183 11.59 4.07 -19.88
CA GLU A 183 10.26 3.74 -19.41
C GLU A 183 10.19 4.09 -17.92
N THR A 184 9.38 5.08 -17.55
CA THR A 184 9.29 5.55 -16.17
C THR A 184 8.80 4.40 -15.28
N VAL A 185 9.31 4.31 -14.05
CA VAL A 185 8.87 3.31 -13.05
C VAL A 185 7.34 3.27 -12.92
N LEU A 186 6.69 4.43 -13.06
CA LEU A 186 5.23 4.56 -13.08
C LEU A 186 4.57 3.88 -14.29
N SER A 187 5.20 3.90 -15.48
CA SER A 187 4.75 3.16 -16.68
C SER A 187 4.88 1.66 -16.47
N ALA A 188 5.99 1.19 -15.89
CA ALA A 188 6.21 -0.23 -15.63
C ALA A 188 5.21 -0.77 -14.58
N VAL A 189 4.94 0.00 -13.53
CA VAL A 189 3.91 -0.33 -12.51
C VAL A 189 2.52 -0.38 -13.15
N ASN A 190 2.17 0.60 -14.00
CA ASN A 190 0.87 0.61 -14.68
C ASN A 190 0.70 -0.56 -15.66
N LYS A 191 1.74 -0.98 -16.39
CA LYS A 191 1.70 -2.15 -17.28
C LYS A 191 1.54 -3.46 -16.51
N CYS A 192 2.18 -3.60 -15.35
CA CYS A 192 2.06 -4.80 -14.51
C CYS A 192 0.65 -4.94 -13.90
N MET A 193 0.01 -3.81 -13.58
CA MET A 193 -1.36 -3.77 -13.05
C MET A 193 -2.43 -4.26 -14.05
N LEU A 194 -2.26 -3.95 -15.34
CA LEU A 194 -3.13 -4.46 -16.41
C LEU A 194 -3.01 -5.98 -16.58
N PHE A 195 -1.81 -6.53 -16.34
CA PHE A 195 -1.57 -7.97 -16.42
C PHE A 195 -2.23 -8.75 -15.28
N ILE A 196 -2.25 -8.20 -14.06
CA ILE A 196 -2.89 -8.84 -12.89
C ILE A 196 -4.42 -8.85 -12.99
N GLN A 197 -5.03 -7.83 -13.62
CA GLN A 197 -6.47 -7.83 -13.89
C GLN A 197 -6.91 -8.97 -14.82
N HIS A 198 -6.01 -9.50 -15.65
CA HIS A 198 -6.27 -10.64 -16.54
C HIS A 198 -6.13 -12.01 -15.87
N ILE A 199 -5.49 -12.12 -14.70
CA ILE A 199 -5.31 -13.40 -13.99
C ILE A 199 -6.53 -13.77 -13.11
N ARG A 200 -7.63 -13.00 -13.17
CA ARG A 200 -8.90 -13.25 -12.45
C ARG A 200 -9.69 -14.50 -12.88
N GLY A 201 -9.01 -15.54 -13.36
CA GLY A 201 -9.60 -16.83 -13.76
C GLY A 201 -9.38 -18.00 -12.80
N PHE A 202 -8.71 -17.84 -11.65
CA PHE A 202 -8.27 -19.02 -10.86
C PHE A 202 -8.58 -19.03 -9.35
N SER A 203 -9.21 -18.00 -8.77
CA SER A 203 -9.46 -17.95 -7.32
C SER A 203 -10.95 -17.97 -6.95
N VAL A 204 -11.69 -18.93 -7.50
CA VAL A 204 -13.07 -19.23 -7.04
C VAL A 204 -13.14 -20.56 -6.27
N TYR A 205 -12.01 -21.26 -6.10
CA TYR A 205 -12.01 -22.64 -5.60
C TYR A 205 -11.76 -22.82 -4.10
N LEU A 206 -11.50 -21.75 -3.33
CA LEU A 206 -11.35 -21.84 -1.87
C LEU A 206 -12.48 -21.18 -1.06
N SER A 207 -13.51 -20.66 -1.74
CA SER A 207 -14.62 -19.95 -1.09
C SER A 207 -15.67 -20.89 -0.48
N ASN A 208 -15.62 -22.20 -0.73
CA ASN A 208 -16.73 -23.12 -0.37
C ASN A 208 -16.45 -24.10 0.78
N ILE A 209 -15.32 -24.00 1.49
CA ILE A 209 -15.04 -24.91 2.63
C ILE A 209 -14.76 -24.14 3.95
N LEU A 210 -14.43 -22.85 3.91
CA LEU A 210 -14.14 -22.06 5.11
C LEU A 210 -15.27 -21.12 5.56
N ILE A 211 -16.50 -21.32 5.06
CA ILE A 211 -17.67 -20.48 5.41
C ILE A 211 -18.47 -20.97 6.65
N PRO A 212 -18.51 -22.26 7.06
CA PRO A 212 -19.29 -22.60 8.25
C PRO A 212 -18.52 -22.55 9.59
N MET A 213 -17.18 -22.52 9.62
CA MET A 213 -16.46 -22.65 10.92
C MET A 213 -16.27 -21.34 11.70
N VAL A 214 -16.26 -20.18 11.02
CA VAL A 214 -16.05 -18.89 11.71
C VAL A 214 -17.37 -18.26 12.16
N LEU A 215 -18.49 -18.57 11.49
CA LEU A 215 -19.81 -18.02 11.84
C LEU A 215 -20.46 -18.73 13.04
N ILE A 216 -20.14 -20.01 13.29
CA ILE A 216 -20.67 -20.78 14.43
C ILE A 216 -20.08 -20.31 15.77
N LYS A 217 -18.85 -19.79 15.77
CA LYS A 217 -18.19 -19.30 17.00
C LYS A 217 -18.61 -17.89 17.43
N PHE A 218 -19.26 -17.12 16.54
CA PHE A 218 -19.64 -15.72 16.81
C PHE A 218 -21.13 -15.53 17.19
N LEU A 219 -21.99 -16.52 16.95
CA LEU A 219 -23.44 -16.38 17.19
C LEU A 219 -23.98 -17.14 18.41
N GLY A 220 -23.16 -17.87 19.16
CA GLY A 220 -23.59 -18.53 20.41
C GLY A 220 -24.76 -19.52 20.24
N LEU A 221 -25.04 -19.99 19.03
CA LEU A 221 -26.10 -20.94 18.76
C LEU A 221 -25.61 -22.35 19.09
N VAL A 222 -26.08 -22.88 20.22
CA VAL A 222 -26.01 -24.31 20.53
C VAL A 222 -26.97 -25.02 19.59
N VAL A 223 -26.43 -25.69 18.56
CA VAL A 223 -27.23 -26.61 17.74
C VAL A 223 -27.24 -27.97 18.46
N PRO A 224 -28.39 -28.56 18.80
CA PRO A 224 -28.43 -29.87 19.44
C PRO A 224 -27.89 -30.93 18.47
N MET A 225 -26.99 -31.77 18.99
CA MET A 225 -26.48 -32.96 18.28
C MET A 225 -27.64 -33.93 18.03
N PRO A 226 -27.86 -34.43 16.80
CA PRO A 226 -28.86 -35.46 16.58
C PRO A 226 -28.42 -36.76 17.26
N THR A 227 -29.32 -37.31 18.06
CA THR A 227 -29.22 -38.65 18.63
C THR A 227 -29.35 -39.64 17.48
N PHE A 228 -28.29 -40.41 17.20
CA PHE A 228 -28.39 -41.56 16.31
C PHE A 228 -29.15 -42.66 17.07
N ILE A 229 -30.37 -42.96 16.61
CA ILE A 229 -31.03 -44.22 16.92
C ILE A 229 -30.49 -45.23 15.89
N PHE A 230 -30.04 -46.37 16.43
CA PHE A 230 -29.29 -47.47 15.81
C PHE A 230 -29.67 -47.86 14.38
#